data_AF-A0AAU7VN67-F1
#
_entry.id   AF-A0AAU7VN67-F1
#
_cell.length_a   1.000
_cell.length_b   1.000
_cell.length_c   1.000
_cell.angle_alpha   90.00
_cell.angle_beta   90.00
_cell.angle_gamma   90.00
#
_symmetry.space_group_name_H-M   'P 1'
#
loop_
_entity.id
_entity.type
_entity.pdbx_description
1 polymer ?
#
loop_
_entity_poly.entity_id
_entity_poly.type
_entity_poly.pdbx_seq_one_letter_code
_entity_poly.pdbx_strand_id
1 'polypeptide(L)'
;MLAIQAVVFYFNLNGYEANLDFMALISQPSMAYMFVIGILVFLNYFGYFVKNGVTRRDYFIGSAIAAGGVAFSINIIGAITTVIIYMVGALLNSWEMDMIDPFLKTKQVISLSLILYGYYIAGWIVAAGFYGFSRWYKSASIAIAVLYAGIINLIWKGEMTIQNLYFRLDLPPMIAIILVIIMIVLGLTLIRKATKQMPVKID
;
A
#
# COMPACT_ATOMS: atom_id res chain seq x y z
N MET A 1 36.39 -9.72 -4.14
CA MET A 1 36.13 -9.22 -5.51
C MET A 1 35.50 -10.30 -6.40
N LEU A 2 36.04 -11.52 -6.45
CA LEU A 2 35.50 -12.65 -7.24
C LEU A 2 34.09 -13.11 -6.82
N ALA A 3 33.75 -13.10 -5.52
CA ALA A 3 32.41 -13.49 -5.05
C ALA A 3 31.31 -12.52 -5.52
N ILE A 4 31.63 -11.22 -5.59
CA ILE A 4 30.69 -10.19 -6.08
C ILE A 4 30.50 -10.36 -7.59
N GLN A 5 31.57 -10.64 -8.34
CA GLN A 5 31.49 -10.92 -9.77
C GLN A 5 30.70 -12.21 -10.07
N ALA A 6 30.83 -13.25 -9.25
CA ALA A 6 30.09 -14.49 -9.40
C ALA A 6 28.58 -14.31 -9.15
N VAL A 7 28.22 -13.49 -8.15
CA VAL A 7 26.82 -13.14 -7.88
C VAL A 7 26.23 -12.33 -9.04
N VAL A 8 26.96 -11.32 -9.53
CA VAL A 8 26.55 -10.51 -10.68
C VAL A 8 26.41 -11.36 -11.95
N PHE A 9 27.32 -12.31 -12.18
CA PHE A 9 27.29 -13.23 -13.33
C PHE A 9 26.12 -14.23 -13.25
N TYR A 10 25.79 -14.73 -12.06
CA TYR A 10 24.63 -15.60 -11.85
C TYR A 10 23.30 -14.89 -12.14
N PHE A 11 23.19 -13.60 -11.80
CA PHE A 11 22.04 -12.77 -12.17
C PHE A 11 21.96 -12.50 -13.68
N ASN A 12 23.11 -12.38 -14.35
CA ASN A 12 23.19 -12.08 -15.78
C ASN A 12 22.86 -13.29 -16.69
N LEU A 13 23.18 -14.51 -16.24
CA LEU A 13 22.91 -15.74 -17.00
C LEU A 13 21.42 -16.10 -17.12
N ASN A 14 20.56 -15.53 -16.27
CA ASN A 14 19.12 -15.83 -16.25
C ASN A 14 18.27 -14.96 -17.19
N GLY A 15 18.87 -14.19 -18.10
CA GLY A 15 18.16 -13.56 -19.23
C GLY A 15 16.98 -12.66 -18.84
N TYR A 16 16.86 -12.30 -17.57
CA TYR A 16 16.00 -11.23 -17.14
C TYR A 16 16.76 -9.97 -17.45
N GLU A 17 16.32 -9.25 -18.49
CA GLU A 17 16.50 -7.82 -18.55
C GLU A 17 15.86 -7.24 -17.28
N ALA A 18 16.62 -7.27 -16.20
CA ALA A 18 16.28 -6.71 -14.93
C ALA A 18 16.42 -5.20 -15.12
N ASN A 19 15.45 -4.62 -15.82
CA ASN A 19 15.07 -3.23 -15.68
C ASN A 19 14.60 -3.10 -14.23
N LEU A 20 15.56 -2.99 -13.30
CA LEU A 20 15.35 -2.95 -11.85
C LEU A 20 14.73 -1.60 -11.52
N ASP A 21 13.45 -1.45 -11.84
CA ASP A 21 12.67 -0.34 -11.37
C ASP A 21 12.53 -0.46 -9.85
N PHE A 22 13.28 0.38 -9.14
CA PHE A 22 13.27 0.38 -7.67
C PHE A 22 11.85 0.59 -7.12
N MET A 23 10.98 1.27 -7.87
CA MET A 23 9.57 1.40 -7.53
C MET A 23 8.84 0.05 -7.50
N ALA A 24 9.11 -0.83 -8.45
CA ALA A 24 8.57 -2.18 -8.45
C ALA A 24 9.08 -2.98 -7.24
N LEU A 25 10.37 -2.84 -6.91
CA LEU A 25 11.00 -3.49 -5.76
C LEU A 25 10.35 -3.10 -4.42
N ILE A 26 10.11 -1.80 -4.20
CA ILE A 26 9.52 -1.34 -2.93
C ILE A 26 8.01 -1.57 -2.83
N SER A 27 7.32 -1.83 -3.95
CA SER A 27 5.86 -1.87 -3.99
C SER A 27 5.27 -2.94 -3.06
N GLN A 28 5.78 -4.17 -3.10
CA GLN A 28 5.29 -5.29 -2.29
C GLN A 28 5.53 -5.10 -0.78
N PRO A 29 6.76 -4.83 -0.30
CA PRO A 29 6.99 -4.65 1.14
C PRO A 29 6.25 -3.43 1.69
N SER A 30 6.08 -2.37 0.89
CA SER A 30 5.34 -1.17 1.31
C SER A 30 3.85 -1.45 1.53
N MET A 31 3.23 -2.34 0.74
CA MET A 31 1.83 -2.76 0.96
C MET A 31 1.66 -3.44 2.33
N ALA A 32 2.57 -4.36 2.68
CA ALA A 32 2.57 -5.03 3.97
C ALA A 32 2.83 -4.05 5.13
N TYR A 33 3.79 -3.15 4.96
CA TYR A 33 4.11 -2.09 5.94
C TYR A 33 2.89 -1.21 6.24
N MET A 34 2.20 -0.72 5.21
CA MET A 34 1.02 0.14 5.36
C MET A 34 -0.14 -0.59 6.03
N PHE A 35 -0.34 -1.87 5.71
CA PHE A 35 -1.32 -2.71 6.38
C PHE A 35 -1.04 -2.83 7.89
N VAL A 36 0.20 -3.15 8.26
CA VAL A 36 0.60 -3.30 9.68
C VAL A 36 0.43 -1.99 10.44
N ILE A 37 0.84 -0.86 9.86
CA ILE A 37 0.70 0.45 10.51
C ILE A 37 -0.76 0.83 10.66
N GLY A 38 -1.61 0.55 9.66
CA GLY A 38 -3.05 0.74 9.76
C GLY A 38 -3.65 0.00 10.97
N ILE A 39 -3.16 -1.21 11.25
CA ILE A 39 -3.57 -1.96 12.43
C ILE A 39 -3.09 -1.28 13.72
N LEU A 40 -1.78 -1.01 13.80
CA LEU A 40 -1.14 -0.50 15.02
C LEU A 40 -1.65 0.87 15.42
N VAL A 41 -1.86 1.76 14.45
CA VAL A 41 -2.27 3.14 14.71
C VAL A 41 -3.65 3.16 15.35
N PHE A 42 -4.56 2.33 14.88
CA PHE A 42 -5.89 2.28 15.45
C PHE A 42 -5.92 1.64 16.83
N LEU A 43 -5.31 0.47 17.00
CA LEU A 43 -5.36 -0.26 18.27
C LEU A 43 -4.72 0.52 19.42
N ASN A 44 -3.59 1.19 19.17
CA ASN A 44 -2.85 1.88 20.23
C ASN A 44 -3.31 3.31 20.44
N TYR A 45 -3.50 4.08 19.35
CA TYR A 45 -3.72 5.52 19.49
C TYR A 45 -5.18 5.94 19.55
N PHE A 46 -6.13 5.14 19.06
CA PHE A 46 -7.54 5.53 19.08
C PHE A 46 -8.04 5.78 20.51
N GLY A 47 -7.82 4.80 21.41
CA GLY A 47 -8.20 4.93 22.81
C GLY A 47 -7.44 6.06 23.51
N TYR A 48 -6.13 6.17 23.27
CA TYR A 48 -5.27 7.19 23.87
C TYR A 48 -5.73 8.62 23.53
N PHE A 49 -5.98 8.90 22.24
CA PHE A 49 -6.40 10.24 21.83
C PHE A 49 -7.81 10.59 22.32
N VAL A 50 -8.74 9.63 22.30
CA VAL A 50 -10.10 9.87 22.79
C VAL A 50 -10.11 10.11 24.30
N LYS A 51 -9.26 9.42 25.08
CA LYS A 51 -9.09 9.66 26.53
C LYS A 51 -8.52 11.07 26.81
N ASN A 52 -7.66 11.59 25.94
CA ASN A 52 -7.10 12.94 26.03
C ASN A 52 -8.00 14.04 25.44
N GLY A 53 -9.29 13.75 25.20
CA GLY A 53 -10.28 14.74 24.76
C GLY A 53 -10.34 14.99 23.25
N VAL A 54 -9.59 14.23 22.43
CA VAL A 54 -9.71 14.32 20.97
C VAL A 54 -11.03 13.68 20.52
N THR A 55 -11.81 14.39 19.71
CA THR A 55 -13.07 13.83 19.21
C THR A 55 -12.81 12.67 18.25
N ARG A 56 -13.71 11.68 18.22
CA ARG A 56 -13.60 10.52 17.30
C ARG A 56 -13.55 10.96 15.83
N ARG A 57 -14.18 12.09 15.49
CA ARG A 57 -14.18 12.67 14.15
C ARG A 57 -12.80 13.21 13.78
N ASP A 58 -12.16 13.92 14.69
CA ASP A 58 -10.86 14.55 14.45
C ASP A 58 -9.76 13.49 14.36
N TYR A 59 -9.83 12.45 15.21
CA TYR A 59 -8.95 11.28 15.07
C TYR A 59 -9.09 10.62 13.69
N PHE A 60 -10.33 10.39 13.24
CA PHE A 60 -10.57 9.76 11.94
C PHE A 60 -9.99 10.59 10.79
N ILE A 61 -10.22 11.90 10.78
CA ILE A 61 -9.72 12.80 9.72
C ILE A 61 -8.19 12.88 9.79
N GLY A 62 -7.62 13.08 10.99
CA GLY A 62 -6.18 13.18 11.18
C GLY A 62 -5.45 11.90 10.76
N SER A 63 -5.96 10.74 11.16
CA SER A 63 -5.41 9.43 10.77
C SER A 63 -5.51 9.20 9.25
N ALA A 64 -6.65 9.56 8.63
CA ALA A 64 -6.84 9.46 7.19
C ALA A 64 -5.88 10.38 6.40
N ILE A 65 -5.62 11.60 6.88
CA ILE A 65 -4.67 12.53 6.25
C ILE A 65 -3.23 12.03 6.44
N ALA A 66 -2.88 11.59 7.64
CA ALA A 66 -1.55 11.07 7.96
C ALA A 66 -1.20 9.86 7.08
N ALA A 67 -2.13 8.93 6.88
CA ALA A 67 -1.93 7.79 5.99
C ALA A 67 -1.66 8.21 4.54
N GLY A 68 -2.29 9.29 4.06
CA GLY A 68 -2.02 9.87 2.76
C GLY A 68 -0.60 10.42 2.69
N GLY A 69 -0.19 11.17 3.72
CA GLY A 69 1.16 11.69 3.84
C GLY A 69 2.23 10.59 3.82
N VAL A 70 2.02 9.49 4.54
CA VAL A 70 2.96 8.35 4.56
C VAL A 70 2.99 7.66 3.20
N ALA A 71 1.84 7.39 2.58
CA ALA A 71 1.75 6.77 1.26
C ALA A 71 2.52 7.57 0.20
N PHE A 72 2.34 8.90 0.18
CA PHE A 72 3.08 9.79 -0.72
C PHE A 72 4.57 9.83 -0.40
N SER A 73 4.95 9.88 0.89
CA SER A 73 6.35 9.95 1.30
C SER A 73 7.14 8.72 0.86
N ILE A 74 6.59 7.51 1.02
CA ILE A 74 7.23 6.27 0.54
C ILE A 74 7.49 6.35 -0.97
N ASN A 75 6.53 6.84 -1.74
CA ASN A 75 6.67 6.97 -3.19
C ASN A 75 7.67 8.03 -3.60
N ILE A 76 7.70 9.19 -2.93
CA ILE A 76 8.69 10.23 -3.20
C ILE A 76 10.10 9.71 -2.94
N ILE A 77 10.31 9.00 -1.83
CA ILE A 77 11.60 8.36 -1.53
C ILE A 77 11.96 7.33 -2.60
N GLY A 78 11.00 6.49 -3.02
CA GLY A 78 11.19 5.53 -4.11
C GLY A 78 11.57 6.19 -5.44
N ALA A 79 10.90 7.29 -5.80
CA ALA A 79 11.18 8.06 -7.01
C ALA A 79 12.57 8.68 -6.97
N ILE A 80 12.97 9.29 -5.85
CA ILE A 80 14.30 9.88 -5.67
C ILE A 80 15.38 8.79 -5.79
N THR A 81 15.21 7.64 -5.12
CA THR A 81 16.15 6.52 -5.21
C THR A 81 16.26 6.00 -6.64
N THR A 82 15.14 5.93 -7.36
CA THR A 82 15.12 5.54 -8.77
C THR A 82 15.96 6.51 -9.61
N VAL A 83 15.79 7.83 -9.44
CA VAL A 83 16.59 8.85 -10.12
C VAL A 83 18.08 8.69 -9.81
N ILE A 84 18.44 8.48 -8.54
CA ILE A 84 19.83 8.27 -8.13
C ILE A 84 20.42 7.02 -8.81
N ILE A 85 19.67 5.92 -8.87
CA ILE A 85 20.07 4.68 -9.54
C ILE A 85 20.38 4.95 -11.02
N TYR A 86 19.51 5.65 -11.74
CA TYR A 86 19.76 6.00 -13.15
C TYR A 86 20.99 6.91 -13.32
N MET A 87 21.17 7.90 -12.44
CA MET A 87 22.36 8.76 -12.48
C MET A 87 23.65 7.96 -12.31
N VAL A 88 23.68 7.02 -11.35
CA VAL A 88 24.84 6.14 -11.13
C VAL A 88 25.07 5.21 -12.32
N GLY A 89 24.01 4.61 -12.87
CA GLY A 89 24.11 3.74 -14.05
C GLY A 89 24.64 4.45 -15.29
N ALA A 90 24.21 5.70 -15.52
CA ALA A 90 24.70 6.54 -16.60
C ALA A 90 26.20 6.84 -16.47
N LEU A 91 26.69 7.08 -15.25
CA LEU A 91 28.13 7.32 -15.00
C LEU A 91 28.99 6.07 -15.26
N LEU A 92 28.43 4.88 -15.09
CA LEU A 92 29.15 3.61 -15.25
C LEU A 92 29.11 3.06 -16.68
N ASN A 93 28.46 3.76 -17.63
CA ASN A 93 28.21 3.30 -19.00
C ASN A 93 27.59 1.88 -19.06
N SER A 94 26.94 1.44 -17.98
CA SER A 94 26.48 0.07 -17.84
C SER A 94 25.09 -0.14 -18.40
N TRP A 95 24.30 0.93 -18.55
CA TRP A 95 22.90 0.87 -18.96
C TRP A 95 22.64 1.81 -20.13
N GLU A 96 22.04 1.30 -21.19
CA GLU A 96 21.40 2.13 -22.20
C GLU A 96 20.28 2.89 -21.48
N MET A 97 20.37 4.23 -21.47
CA MET A 97 19.35 5.08 -20.88
C MET A 97 18.10 5.00 -21.76
N ASP A 98 17.26 4.02 -21.47
CA ASP A 98 15.89 4.02 -21.99
C ASP A 98 15.25 5.32 -21.50
N MET A 99 14.82 6.16 -22.45
CA MET A 99 14.37 7.52 -22.15
C MET A 99 13.30 7.47 -21.07
N ILE A 100 13.62 8.00 -19.89
CA ILE A 100 12.68 8.16 -18.79
C ILE A 100 11.53 8.99 -19.33
N ASP A 101 10.38 8.39 -19.62
CA ASP A 101 9.14 9.13 -19.83
C ASP A 101 8.68 9.60 -18.44
N PRO A 102 8.86 10.89 -18.08
CA PRO A 102 8.47 11.39 -16.78
C PRO A 102 6.96 11.27 -16.56
N PHE A 103 6.14 11.25 -17.62
CA PHE A 103 4.69 11.09 -17.49
C PHE A 103 4.30 9.68 -17.08
N LEU A 104 5.00 8.65 -17.59
CA LEU A 104 4.73 7.26 -17.24
C LEU A 104 5.07 6.99 -15.76
N LYS A 105 6.22 7.49 -15.29
CA LYS A 105 6.65 7.32 -13.89
C LYS A 105 5.82 8.15 -12.90
N THR A 106 5.35 9.33 -13.30
CA THR A 106 4.44 10.13 -12.45
C THR A 106 3.10 9.41 -12.24
N LYS A 107 2.58 8.72 -13.26
CA LYS A 107 1.36 7.90 -13.12
C LYS A 107 1.56 6.75 -12.14
N GLN A 108 2.73 6.10 -12.18
CA GLN A 108 3.10 5.00 -11.28
C GLN A 108 3.23 5.46 -9.82
N VAL A 109 3.74 6.67 -9.58
CA VAL A 109 3.81 7.28 -8.24
C VAL A 109 2.41 7.49 -7.65
N ILE A 110 1.50 8.07 -8.43
CA ILE A 110 0.13 8.37 -7.98
C ILE A 110 -0.63 7.07 -7.70
N SER A 111 -0.56 6.11 -8.61
CA SER A 111 -1.24 4.84 -8.45
C SER A 111 -0.73 4.04 -7.26
N LEU A 112 0.60 3.96 -7.07
CA LEU A 112 1.19 3.27 -5.95
C LEU A 112 0.80 3.93 -4.63
N SER A 113 0.73 5.26 -4.58
CA SER A 113 0.25 6.01 -3.40
C SER A 113 -1.19 5.64 -3.04
N LEU A 114 -2.09 5.55 -4.02
CA LEU A 114 -3.48 5.14 -3.80
C LEU A 114 -3.60 3.70 -3.31
N ILE A 115 -2.80 2.78 -3.85
CA ILE A 115 -2.80 1.38 -3.42
C ILE A 115 -2.30 1.26 -1.98
N LEU A 116 -1.18 1.91 -1.66
CA LEU A 116 -0.64 1.96 -0.30
C LEU A 116 -1.66 2.52 0.68
N TYR A 117 -2.40 3.55 0.29
CA TYR A 117 -3.50 4.10 1.08
C TYR A 117 -4.62 3.08 1.30
N GLY A 118 -5.01 2.34 0.27
CA GLY A 118 -5.97 1.25 0.38
C GLY A 118 -5.51 0.14 1.33
N TYR A 119 -4.23 -0.23 1.29
CA TYR A 119 -3.67 -1.22 2.24
C TYR A 119 -3.68 -0.74 3.69
N TYR A 120 -3.45 0.55 3.92
CA TYR A 120 -3.62 1.15 5.24
C TYR A 120 -5.07 1.03 5.73
N ILE A 121 -6.05 1.34 4.86
CA ILE A 121 -7.47 1.17 5.14
C ILE A 121 -7.80 -0.29 5.46
N ALA A 122 -7.24 -1.25 4.72
CA ALA A 122 -7.43 -2.66 5.00
C ALA A 122 -6.96 -3.03 6.42
N GLY A 123 -5.78 -2.53 6.82
CA GLY A 123 -5.27 -2.70 8.19
C GLY A 123 -6.19 -2.06 9.23
N TRP A 124 -6.70 -0.87 8.94
CA TRP A 124 -7.64 -0.16 9.81
C TRP A 124 -8.97 -0.92 9.96
N ILE A 125 -9.48 -1.56 8.89
CA ILE A 125 -10.67 -2.43 8.96
C ILE A 125 -10.46 -3.58 9.95
N VAL A 126 -9.29 -4.24 9.92
CA VAL A 126 -8.95 -5.30 10.87
C VAL A 126 -8.96 -4.74 12.29
N ALA A 127 -8.21 -3.67 12.54
CA ALA A 127 -8.11 -3.11 13.88
C ALA A 127 -9.46 -2.62 14.44
N ALA A 128 -10.30 -2.03 13.58
CA ALA A 128 -11.67 -1.66 13.93
C ALA A 128 -12.48 -2.86 14.43
N GLY A 129 -12.40 -4.01 13.76
CA GLY A 129 -13.06 -5.24 14.18
C GLY A 129 -12.58 -5.77 15.53
N PHE A 130 -11.27 -5.69 15.79
CA PHE A 130 -10.68 -6.16 17.05
C PHE A 130 -10.96 -5.23 18.25
N TYR A 131 -11.06 -3.92 18.02
CA TYR A 131 -11.26 -2.95 19.09
C TYR A 131 -12.68 -3.00 19.67
N GLY A 132 -13.70 -2.99 18.81
CA GLY A 132 -15.06 -2.62 19.19
C GLY A 132 -16.04 -3.75 19.50
N PHE A 133 -15.82 -4.98 19.00
CA PHE A 133 -16.93 -5.94 18.86
C PHE A 133 -16.68 -7.33 19.48
N SER A 134 -17.78 -8.06 19.68
CA SER A 134 -17.85 -9.44 20.17
C SER A 134 -17.01 -10.41 19.32
N ARG A 135 -16.66 -11.58 19.88
CA ARG A 135 -15.72 -12.58 19.34
C ARG A 135 -15.92 -12.91 17.86
N TRP A 136 -17.16 -12.90 17.36
CA TRP A 136 -17.51 -13.19 15.96
C TRP A 136 -17.14 -12.09 14.95
N TYR A 137 -17.16 -10.82 15.36
CA TYR A 137 -16.84 -9.71 14.47
C TYR A 137 -15.33 -9.59 14.20
N LYS A 138 -14.50 -10.12 15.12
CA LYS A 138 -13.04 -10.11 14.98
C LYS A 138 -12.59 -10.94 13.78
N SER A 139 -13.07 -12.17 13.64
CA SER A 139 -12.74 -13.03 12.50
C SER A 139 -13.32 -12.48 11.19
N ALA A 140 -14.55 -11.97 11.21
CA ALA A 140 -15.18 -11.36 10.04
C ALA A 140 -14.37 -10.16 9.50
N SER A 141 -13.79 -9.34 10.39
CA SER A 141 -13.00 -8.17 9.99
C SER A 141 -11.74 -8.55 9.20
N ILE A 142 -11.09 -9.67 9.55
CA ILE A 142 -9.94 -10.19 8.81
C ILE A 142 -10.37 -10.60 7.41
N ALA A 143 -11.46 -11.37 7.30
CA ALA A 143 -11.98 -11.79 6.00
C ALA A 143 -12.34 -10.59 5.11
N ILE A 144 -13.01 -9.57 5.67
CA ILE A 144 -13.36 -8.34 4.94
C ILE A 144 -12.11 -7.59 4.49
N ALA A 145 -11.10 -7.45 5.36
CA ALA A 145 -9.86 -6.76 5.00
C ALA A 145 -9.05 -7.50 3.92
N VAL A 146 -8.99 -8.84 3.98
CA VAL A 146 -8.34 -9.66 2.95
C VAL A 146 -9.08 -9.54 1.62
N LEU A 147 -10.41 -9.61 1.62
CA LEU A 147 -11.22 -9.38 0.42
C LEU A 147 -11.00 -7.97 -0.14
N TYR A 148 -10.99 -6.95 0.73
CA TYR A 148 -10.76 -5.56 0.34
C TYR A 148 -9.39 -5.35 -0.32
N ALA A 149 -8.32 -5.84 0.31
CA ALA A 149 -6.97 -5.79 -0.25
C ALA A 149 -6.84 -6.63 -1.54
N GLY A 150 -7.53 -7.77 -1.59
CA GLY A 150 -7.61 -8.62 -2.76
C GLY A 150 -8.24 -7.93 -3.97
N ILE A 151 -9.37 -7.25 -3.76
CA ILE A 151 -10.05 -6.46 -4.80
C ILE A 151 -9.16 -5.32 -5.28
N ILE A 152 -8.46 -4.62 -4.37
CA ILE A 152 -7.49 -3.57 -4.77
C ILE A 152 -6.39 -4.14 -5.67
N ASN A 153 -5.83 -5.30 -5.33
CA ASN A 153 -4.83 -5.96 -6.18
C ASN A 153 -5.40 -6.36 -7.53
N LEU A 154 -6.60 -6.95 -7.55
CA LEU A 154 -7.25 -7.38 -8.79
C LEU A 154 -7.51 -6.19 -9.72
N ILE A 155 -7.96 -5.05 -9.17
CA ILE A 155 -8.17 -3.82 -9.94
C ILE A 155 -6.84 -3.26 -10.48
N TRP A 156 -5.77 -3.30 -9.69
CA TRP A 156 -4.51 -2.66 -10.04
C TRP A 156 -3.61 -3.53 -10.94
N LYS A 157 -3.30 -4.75 -10.47
CA LYS A 157 -2.38 -5.66 -11.15
C LYS A 157 -3.05 -6.41 -12.29
N GLY A 158 -4.38 -6.37 -12.35
CA GLY A 158 -5.18 -7.17 -13.27
C GLY A 158 -5.14 -8.66 -12.97
N GLU A 159 -4.47 -9.09 -11.90
CA GLU A 159 -4.29 -10.50 -11.57
C GLU A 159 -4.45 -10.72 -10.06
N MET A 160 -5.18 -11.77 -9.71
CA MET A 160 -5.30 -12.26 -8.34
C MET A 160 -5.13 -13.77 -8.32
N THR A 161 -4.18 -14.24 -7.49
CA THR A 161 -3.95 -15.66 -7.25
C THR A 161 -4.33 -15.98 -5.81
N ILE A 162 -5.44 -16.72 -5.62
CA ILE A 162 -5.78 -17.31 -4.32
C ILE A 162 -5.72 -18.83 -4.50
N GLN A 163 -4.72 -19.49 -3.90
CA GLN A 163 -4.65 -20.96 -3.84
C GLN A 163 -5.01 -21.65 -5.17
N ASN A 164 -4.30 -21.29 -6.26
CA ASN A 164 -4.47 -21.82 -7.62
C ASN A 164 -5.71 -21.35 -8.41
N LEU A 165 -6.54 -20.46 -7.88
CA LEU A 165 -7.53 -19.73 -8.66
C LEU A 165 -6.88 -18.50 -9.29
N TYR A 166 -6.85 -18.46 -10.62
CA TYR A 166 -6.33 -17.35 -11.41
C TYR A 166 -7.49 -16.50 -11.91
N PHE A 167 -7.62 -15.30 -11.37
CA PHE A 167 -8.54 -14.29 -11.89
C PHE A 167 -7.75 -13.23 -12.62
N ARG A 168 -8.04 -13.03 -13.91
CA ARG A 168 -7.45 -11.97 -14.73
C ARG A 168 -8.50 -10.95 -15.13
N LEU A 169 -8.19 -9.68 -14.95
CA LEU A 169 -9.04 -8.54 -15.22
C LEU A 169 -8.21 -7.46 -15.91
N ASP A 170 -8.26 -7.42 -17.24
CA ASP A 170 -7.52 -6.42 -18.02
C ASP A 170 -8.33 -5.11 -18.05
N LEU A 171 -8.02 -4.19 -17.15
CA LEU A 171 -8.64 -2.85 -17.09
C LEU A 171 -7.72 -1.77 -17.66
N PRO A 172 -8.26 -0.79 -18.40
CA PRO A 172 -7.54 0.44 -18.72
C PRO A 172 -7.06 1.15 -17.44
N PRO A 173 -5.82 1.71 -17.41
CA PRO A 173 -5.25 2.32 -16.20
C PRO A 173 -6.11 3.43 -15.57
N MET A 174 -6.79 4.24 -16.38
CA MET A 174 -7.69 5.29 -15.87
C MET A 174 -8.88 4.71 -15.10
N ILE A 175 -9.46 3.61 -15.60
CA ILE A 175 -10.60 2.94 -14.95
C ILE A 175 -10.13 2.29 -13.64
N ALA A 176 -8.95 1.68 -13.64
CA ALA A 176 -8.36 1.12 -12.43
C ALA A 176 -8.17 2.17 -11.33
N ILE A 177 -7.63 3.35 -11.67
CA ILE A 177 -7.47 4.46 -10.72
C ILE A 177 -8.82 4.90 -10.13
N ILE A 178 -9.84 5.09 -10.99
CA ILE A 178 -11.18 5.49 -10.54
C ILE A 178 -11.78 4.44 -9.59
N LEU A 179 -11.66 3.15 -9.93
CA LEU A 179 -12.17 2.07 -9.08
C LEU A 179 -11.42 1.99 -7.74
N VAL A 180 -10.11 2.20 -7.72
CA VAL A 180 -9.34 2.26 -6.47
C VAL A 180 -9.81 3.45 -5.61
N ILE A 181 -10.05 4.62 -6.20
CA ILE A 181 -10.60 5.79 -5.47
C ILE A 181 -11.97 5.45 -4.87
N ILE A 182 -12.85 4.79 -5.64
CA ILE A 182 -14.15 4.33 -5.14
C ILE A 182 -13.96 3.37 -3.96
N MET A 183 -13.07 2.40 -4.08
CA MET A 183 -12.75 1.46 -3.00
C MET A 183 -12.21 2.16 -1.76
N ILE A 184 -11.37 3.19 -1.91
CA ILE A 184 -10.87 4.01 -0.80
C ILE A 184 -12.03 4.73 -0.10
N VAL A 185 -12.91 5.38 -0.85
CA VAL A 185 -14.08 6.08 -0.29
C VAL A 185 -14.99 5.08 0.45
N LEU A 186 -15.27 3.93 -0.15
CA LEU A 186 -16.06 2.87 0.48
C LEU A 186 -15.40 2.40 1.79
N GLY A 187 -14.11 2.10 1.78
CA GLY A 187 -13.37 1.69 2.97
C GLY A 187 -13.39 2.74 4.09
N LEU A 188 -13.17 4.02 3.75
CA LEU A 188 -13.27 5.13 4.70
C LEU A 188 -14.68 5.28 5.27
N THR A 189 -15.74 5.10 4.47
CA THR A 189 -17.12 5.16 4.97
C THR A 189 -17.44 3.99 5.91
N LEU A 190 -16.95 2.79 5.62
CA LEU A 190 -17.09 1.63 6.49
C LEU A 190 -16.42 1.87 7.85
N ILE A 191 -15.17 2.34 7.83
CA ILE A 191 -14.42 2.68 9.05
C ILE A 191 -15.12 3.80 9.83
N ARG A 192 -15.63 4.83 9.15
CA ARG A 192 -16.34 5.93 9.82
C ARG A 192 -17.63 5.47 10.49
N LYS A 193 -18.37 4.54 9.87
CA LYS A 193 -19.55 3.93 10.49
C LYS A 193 -19.14 3.08 11.70
N ALA A 194 -18.08 2.29 11.57
CA ALA A 194 -17.57 1.46 12.65
C ALA A 194 -17.12 2.30 13.86
N THR A 195 -16.27 3.31 13.66
CA THR A 195 -15.72 4.16 14.73
C THR A 195 -16.78 4.96 15.49
N LYS A 196 -17.90 5.32 14.84
CA LYS A 196 -19.04 5.96 15.51
C LYS A 196 -19.72 5.04 16.53
N GLN A 197 -19.74 3.73 16.28
CA GLN A 197 -20.47 2.76 17.10
C GLN A 197 -19.62 2.16 18.23
N MET A 198 -18.31 2.41 18.25
CA MET A 198 -17.42 1.77 19.22
C MET A 198 -17.56 2.37 20.63
N PRO A 199 -17.68 1.53 21.67
CA PRO A 199 -17.54 1.99 23.05
C PRO A 199 -16.08 2.34 23.34
N VAL A 200 -15.84 3.39 24.11
CA VAL A 200 -14.50 3.77 24.55
C VAL A 200 -14.15 2.90 25.74
N LYS A 201 -13.10 2.08 25.63
CA LYS A 201 -12.59 1.30 26.76
C LYS A 201 -11.79 2.23 27.67
N ILE A 202 -12.30 2.44 28.88
CA ILE A 202 -11.62 3.16 29.95
C ILE A 202 -10.89 2.11 30.79
N ASP A 203 -9.79 1.60 30.26
CA ASP A 203 -8.78 0.90 31.06
C ASP A 203 -7.90 1.89 31.82
#